data_AF-A0A1B7VBE8-F1
#
_entry.id   AF-A0A1B7VBE8-F1
#
_cell.length_a   1.000
_cell.length_b   1.000
_cell.length_c   1.000
_cell.angle_alpha   90.00
_cell.angle_beta   90.00
_cell.angle_gamma   90.00
#
_symmetry.space_group_name_H-M   'P 1'
#
loop_
_entity.id
_entity.type
_entity.pdbx_description
1 polymer ?
#
loop_
_entity_poly.entity_id
_entity_poly.type
_entity_poly.pdbx_seq_one_letter_code
_entity_poly.pdbx_strand_id
1 'polypeptide(L)'
;MRVDEDVIVEGKAVITAGTRARAEIAEAQKSGLFGRKGKLSLKILSTSAVDGTKISLLAGRNSEGGGNVGVSIAVFALVSPLGFFIKGSNAIIPVGTKIRAIIDGKTKIRISQ
;
A
#
# COMPACT_ATOMS: atom_id res chain seq x y z
N MET A 1 -1.99 -5.89 8.63
CA MET A 1 -0.95 -4.84 8.73
C MET A 1 -0.74 -4.51 10.19
N ARG A 2 0.50 -4.25 10.58
CA ARG A 2 0.87 -3.86 11.95
C ARG A 2 1.86 -2.70 11.89
N VAL A 3 1.92 -1.95 12.98
CA VAL A 3 2.96 -0.93 13.21
C VAL A 3 4.30 -1.65 13.37
N ASP A 4 5.32 -1.16 12.66
CA ASP A 4 6.64 -1.80 12.59
C ASP A 4 7.52 -1.43 13.79
N GLU A 5 7.44 -0.18 14.24
CA GLU A 5 8.29 0.40 15.28
C GLU A 5 7.45 1.25 16.24
N ASP A 6 7.90 1.37 17.49
CA ASP A 6 7.23 2.21 18.49
C ASP A 6 7.21 3.68 18.04
N VAL A 7 6.03 4.30 18.13
CA VAL A 7 5.87 5.74 17.90
C VAL A 7 6.03 6.43 19.25
N ILE A 8 7.15 7.10 19.43
CA ILE A 8 7.52 7.78 20.68
C ILE A 8 7.26 9.28 20.55
N VAL A 9 6.54 9.86 21.51
CA VAL A 9 6.35 11.29 21.66
C VAL A 9 6.78 11.67 23.07
N GLU A 10 7.67 12.66 23.19
CA GLU A 10 8.18 13.12 24.50
C GLU A 10 8.74 11.99 25.39
N GLY A 11 9.43 11.02 24.77
CA GLY A 11 10.02 9.88 25.47
C GLY A 11 9.03 8.79 25.88
N LYS A 12 7.75 8.90 25.53
CA LYS A 12 6.72 7.88 25.82
C LYS A 12 6.19 7.24 24.54
N ALA A 13 6.03 5.92 24.56
CA ALA A 13 5.40 5.18 23.47
C ALA A 13 3.90 5.49 23.42
N VAL A 14 3.46 6.10 22.33
CA VAL A 14 2.06 6.47 22.05
C VAL A 14 1.35 5.38 21.28
N ILE A 15 2.07 4.75 20.35
CA ILE A 15 1.61 3.59 19.58
C ILE A 15 2.74 2.56 19.67
N THR A 16 2.43 1.36 20.16
CA THR A 16 3.43 0.30 20.27
C THR A 16 3.57 -0.47 18.96
N ALA A 17 4.78 -0.95 18.69
CA ALA A 17 5.06 -1.89 17.63
C ALA A 17 4.14 -3.12 17.75
N GLY A 18 3.71 -3.67 16.62
CA GLY A 18 2.75 -4.76 16.58
C GLY A 18 1.29 -4.33 16.70
N THR A 19 1.00 -3.07 17.05
CA THR A 19 -0.37 -2.54 17.07
C THR A 19 -1.04 -2.72 15.71
N ARG A 20 -2.31 -3.12 15.71
CA ARG A 20 -3.08 -3.32 14.49
C ARG A 20 -3.35 -1.98 13.80
N ALA A 21 -2.99 -1.90 12.52
CA ALA A 21 -3.36 -0.80 11.65
C ALA A 21 -4.48 -1.26 10.70
N ARG A 22 -5.49 -0.42 10.53
CA ARG A 22 -6.59 -0.64 9.59
C ARG A 22 -6.25 0.03 8.26
N ALA A 23 -6.25 -0.79 7.21
CA ALA A 23 -6.04 -0.37 5.83
C ALA A 23 -7.16 -0.96 4.97
N GLU A 24 -7.41 -0.31 3.84
CA GLU A 24 -8.43 -0.66 2.87
C GLU A 24 -7.80 -0.72 1.48
N ILE A 25 -8.31 -1.64 0.65
CA ILE A 25 -7.97 -1.70 -0.77
C ILE A 25 -8.85 -0.66 -1.46
N ALA A 26 -8.26 0.49 -1.82
CA ALA A 26 -8.96 1.57 -2.50
C ALA A 26 -9.25 1.22 -3.98
N GLU A 27 -8.38 0.44 -4.61
CA GLU A 27 -8.57 0.01 -6.00
C GLU A 27 -7.94 -1.36 -6.21
N ALA A 28 -8.64 -2.25 -6.92
CA ALA A 28 -8.08 -3.51 -7.38
C ALA A 28 -8.52 -3.82 -8.81
N GLN A 29 -7.56 -3.80 -9.73
CA GLN A 29 -7.79 -4.09 -11.14
C GLN A 29 -6.86 -5.22 -11.59
N LYS A 30 -7.47 -6.29 -12.11
CA LYS A 30 -6.75 -7.39 -12.72
C LYS A 30 -6.06 -6.97 -14.02
N SER A 31 -4.87 -7.49 -14.27
CA SER A 31 -4.21 -7.40 -15.58
C SER A 31 -5.08 -8.04 -16.66
N GLY A 32 -5.14 -7.42 -17.84
CA GLY A 32 -5.92 -7.89 -18.98
C GLY A 32 -5.07 -8.23 -20.19
N LEU A 33 -5.77 -8.57 -21.26
CA LEU A 33 -5.22 -8.64 -22.62
C LEU A 33 -4.82 -7.22 -23.10
N PHE A 34 -4.16 -7.13 -24.25
CA PHE A 34 -3.65 -5.88 -24.81
C PHE A 34 -2.67 -5.12 -23.91
N GLY A 35 -1.87 -5.84 -23.13
CA GLY A 35 -0.91 -5.21 -22.23
C GLY A 35 -1.55 -4.39 -21.10
N ARG A 36 -2.86 -4.54 -20.83
CA ARG A 36 -3.52 -3.83 -19.73
C ARG A 36 -2.93 -4.26 -18.40
N LYS A 37 -2.16 -3.36 -17.79
CA LYS A 37 -1.52 -3.60 -16.49
C LYS A 37 -2.56 -3.73 -15.38
N GLY A 38 -2.27 -4.62 -14.43
CA GLY A 38 -3.01 -4.64 -13.18
C GLY A 38 -2.69 -3.41 -12.34
N LYS A 39 -3.63 -3.03 -11.47
CA LYS A 39 -3.47 -1.93 -10.50
C LYS A 39 -3.94 -2.40 -9.14
N LEU A 40 -3.21 -2.01 -8.10
CA LEU A 40 -3.60 -2.21 -6.71
C LEU A 40 -3.29 -0.93 -5.94
N SER A 41 -4.29 -0.35 -5.31
CA SER A 41 -4.16 0.86 -4.49
C SER A 41 -4.61 0.53 -3.07
N LEU A 42 -3.74 0.80 -2.11
CA LEU A 42 -3.98 0.63 -0.67
C LEU A 42 -4.09 2.00 -0.02
N LYS A 43 -5.02 2.15 0.92
CA LYS A 43 -5.13 3.30 1.81
C LYS A 43 -5.07 2.85 3.25
N ILE A 44 -4.22 3.48 4.04
CA ILE A 44 -4.13 3.26 5.49
C ILE A 44 -5.02 4.30 6.14
N LEU A 45 -5.88 3.87 7.06
CA LEU A 45 -6.97 4.68 7.60
C LEU A 45 -6.75 5.06 9.06
N SER A 46 -6.36 4.10 9.90
CA SER A 46 -6.27 4.35 11.33
C SER A 46 -5.48 3.27 12.07
N THR A 47 -5.07 3.59 13.29
CA THR A 47 -4.54 2.65 14.27
C THR A 47 -5.06 3.03 15.66
N SER A 48 -4.63 2.30 16.69
CA SER A 48 -5.01 2.55 18.08
C SER A 48 -3.79 3.02 18.86
N ALA A 49 -3.98 4.00 19.73
CA ALA A 49 -2.99 4.36 20.74
C ALA A 49 -2.99 3.34 21.89
N VAL A 50 -2.00 3.47 22.78
CA VAL A 50 -1.86 2.63 23.99
C VAL A 50 -3.06 2.70 24.94
N ASP A 51 -3.82 3.79 24.91
CA ASP A 51 -5.03 4.01 25.71
C ASP A 51 -6.31 3.52 25.00
N GLY A 52 -6.19 2.93 23.81
CA GLY A 52 -7.31 2.50 22.98
C GLY A 52 -7.89 3.60 22.09
N THR A 53 -7.42 4.85 22.19
CA THR A 53 -7.88 5.95 21.34
C THR A 53 -7.57 5.67 19.88
N LYS A 54 -8.55 5.86 19.00
CA LYS A 54 -8.37 5.70 17.57
C LYS A 54 -7.61 6.89 16.98
N ILE A 55 -6.47 6.63 16.36
CA ILE A 55 -5.66 7.63 15.66
C ILE A 55 -5.91 7.47 14.16
N SER A 56 -6.36 8.55 13.50
CA SER A 56 -6.49 8.60 12.06
C SER A 56 -5.12 8.72 11.40
N LEU A 57 -4.92 7.95 10.35
CA LEU A 57 -3.67 7.92 9.58
C LEU A 57 -3.97 8.31 8.14
N LEU A 58 -3.04 9.05 7.54
CA LEU A 58 -3.01 9.37 6.13
C LEU A 58 -1.79 8.69 5.50
N ALA A 59 -2.05 7.63 4.76
CA ALA A 59 -1.09 7.06 3.83
C ALA A 59 -1.78 6.28 2.72
N GLY A 60 -1.12 6.26 1.56
CA GLY A 60 -1.53 5.46 0.42
C GLY A 60 -0.33 4.79 -0.22
N ARG A 61 -0.55 3.63 -0.82
CA ARG A 61 0.46 2.93 -1.64
C ARG A 61 -0.21 2.46 -2.91
N ASN A 62 0.29 2.92 -4.04
CA ASN A 62 -0.13 2.45 -5.35
C ASN A 62 0.91 1.46 -5.89
N SER A 63 0.45 0.37 -6.48
CA SER A 63 1.24 -0.60 -7.20
C SER A 63 0.63 -0.79 -8.57
N GLU A 64 1.43 -0.57 -9.60
CA GLU A 64 1.06 -0.88 -10.99
C GLU A 64 1.91 -2.03 -11.48
N GLY A 65 1.35 -2.88 -12.35
CA GLY A 65 2.10 -3.96 -12.97
C GLY A 65 3.22 -3.42 -13.87
N GLY A 66 4.49 -3.62 -13.49
CA GLY A 66 5.61 -3.11 -14.27
C GLY A 66 6.94 -3.79 -13.95
N GLY A 67 7.62 -4.23 -15.01
CA GLY A 67 9.04 -4.50 -15.07
C GLY A 67 9.55 -4.14 -16.47
N ASN A 68 10.84 -3.86 -16.63
CA ASN A 68 11.51 -3.35 -17.85
C ASN A 68 11.45 -4.28 -19.09
N VAL A 69 10.55 -5.27 -19.11
CA VAL A 69 10.28 -6.19 -20.22
C VAL A 69 9.36 -5.56 -21.28
N GLY A 70 8.84 -4.34 -21.02
CA GLY A 70 7.83 -3.68 -21.85
C GLY A 70 8.29 -3.33 -23.28
N VAL A 71 9.59 -3.09 -23.50
CA VAL A 71 10.08 -2.66 -24.82
C VAL A 71 10.08 -3.82 -25.81
N SER A 72 10.59 -5.00 -25.43
CA SER A 72 10.70 -6.16 -26.31
C SER A 72 9.33 -6.76 -26.66
N ILE A 73 8.39 -6.76 -25.72
CA ILE A 73 7.03 -7.27 -25.93
C ILE A 73 6.23 -6.31 -26.84
N ALA A 74 6.40 -4.99 -26.69
CA ALA A 74 5.71 -4.01 -27.54
C ALA A 74 6.14 -4.09 -29.02
N VAL A 75 7.44 -4.32 -29.28
CA VAL A 75 7.94 -4.52 -30.65
C VAL A 75 7.34 -5.78 -31.28
N PHE A 76 7.30 -6.90 -30.53
CA PHE A 76 6.70 -8.14 -31.02
C PHE A 76 5.18 -8.01 -31.25
N ALA A 77 4.50 -7.20 -30.42
CA ALA A 77 3.07 -6.93 -30.53
C ALA A 77 2.66 -6.23 -31.83
N LEU A 78 3.49 -5.28 -32.29
CA LEU A 78 3.22 -4.47 -33.47
C LEU A 78 3.43 -5.24 -34.78
N VAL A 79 4.36 -6.20 -34.77
CA VAL A 79 4.81 -6.91 -35.98
C VAL A 79 4.07 -8.24 -36.17
N SER A 80 3.50 -8.84 -35.12
CA SER A 80 2.79 -10.12 -35.20
C SER A 80 1.28 -10.00 -34.99
N PRO A 81 0.43 -10.71 -35.77
CA PRO A 81 -1.02 -10.77 -35.54
C PRO A 81 -1.40 -11.34 -34.15
N LEU A 82 -0.50 -12.07 -33.51
CA LEU A 82 -0.64 -12.60 -32.14
C LEU A 82 -0.46 -11.55 -31.03
N GLY A 83 -0.06 -10.31 -31.36
CA GLY A 83 0.16 -9.22 -30.40
C GLY A 83 -1.07 -8.87 -29.55
N PHE A 84 -2.28 -9.19 -30.04
CA PHE A 84 -3.54 -9.01 -29.32
C PHE A 84 -3.65 -9.84 -28.04
N PHE A 85 -2.96 -10.99 -27.98
CA PHE A 85 -3.01 -11.91 -26.83
C PHE A 85 -2.00 -11.58 -25.73
N ILE A 86 -1.28 -10.47 -25.85
CA ILE A 86 -0.29 -10.07 -24.84
C ILE A 86 -1.00 -9.69 -23.55
N LYS A 87 -0.67 -10.41 -22.48
CA LYS A 87 -1.19 -10.15 -21.14
C LYS A 87 -0.35 -9.09 -20.44
N GLY A 88 -1.01 -8.10 -19.84
CA GLY A 88 -0.35 -7.12 -18.99
C GLY A 88 0.22 -7.74 -17.72
N SER A 89 1.20 -7.08 -17.11
CA SER A 89 1.77 -7.52 -15.83
C SER A 89 0.80 -7.31 -14.67
N ASN A 90 0.85 -8.19 -13.68
CA ASN A 90 0.08 -8.05 -12.45
C ASN A 90 0.70 -6.99 -11.53
N ALA A 91 -0.13 -6.25 -10.82
CA ALA A 91 0.30 -5.47 -9.66
C ALA A 91 0.40 -6.40 -8.45
N ILE A 92 1.50 -6.31 -7.70
CA ILE A 92 1.76 -7.13 -6.52
C ILE A 92 2.37 -6.22 -5.46
N ILE A 93 1.84 -6.29 -4.23
CA ILE A 93 2.41 -5.63 -3.06
C ILE A 93 3.03 -6.74 -2.20
N PRO A 94 4.37 -6.88 -2.20
CA PRO A 94 5.03 -7.97 -1.48
C PRO A 94 4.76 -7.93 0.02
N VAL A 95 4.75 -9.11 0.64
CA VAL A 95 4.76 -9.20 2.11
C VAL A 95 6.03 -8.54 2.65
N GLY A 96 5.92 -7.85 3.78
CA GLY A 96 7.03 -7.07 4.36
C GLY A 96 7.18 -5.67 3.78
N THR A 97 6.29 -5.25 2.87
CA THR A 97 6.26 -3.88 2.37
C THR A 97 6.02 -2.90 3.52
N LYS A 98 7.02 -2.09 3.84
CA LYS A 98 6.88 -0.97 4.78
C LYS A 98 6.17 0.21 4.08
N ILE A 99 5.19 0.79 4.75
CA ILE A 99 4.45 1.96 4.28
C ILE A 99 4.55 3.03 5.36
N ARG A 100 5.10 4.19 5.00
CA ARG A 100 5.18 5.34 5.89
C ARG A 100 3.80 5.98 5.97
N ALA A 101 3.27 6.12 7.18
CA ALA A 101 2.00 6.78 7.46
C ALA A 101 2.21 8.05 8.28
N ILE A 102 1.33 9.04 8.08
CA ILE A 102 1.32 10.30 8.80
C ILE A 102 0.03 10.34 9.63
N ILE A 103 0.06 11.00 10.78
CA ILE A 103 -1.15 11.20 11.60
C ILE A 103 -2.02 12.28 10.91
N ASP A 104 -3.28 11.94 10.69
CA ASP A 104 -4.25 12.84 10.06
C ASP A 104 -5.01 13.64 11.13
N GLY A 105 -4.45 14.79 11.50
CA GLY A 105 -5.04 15.72 12.45
C GLY A 105 -4.52 15.60 13.89
N LYS A 106 -5.14 16.37 14.79
CA LYS A 106 -4.79 16.37 16.22
C LYS A 106 -5.65 15.37 16.97
N THR A 107 -5.01 14.46 17.70
CA THR A 107 -5.70 13.49 18.57
C THR A 107 -5.19 13.66 19.99
N LYS A 108 -6.10 13.82 20.95
CA LYS A 108 -5.76 13.79 22.37
C LYS A 108 -5.72 12.34 22.83
N ILE A 109 -4.61 11.97 23.45
CA ILE A 109 -4.34 10.64 24.00
C ILE A 109 -4.03 10.79 25.49
N ARG A 110 -4.40 9.79 26.28
CA ARG A 110 -4.06 9.72 27.70
C ARG A 110 -2.95 8.72 27.89
N ILE A 111 -1.75 9.22 28.15
CA ILE A 111 -0.63 8.34 28.51
C ILE A 111 -0.63 8.26 30.03
N SER A 112 -0.96 7.08 30.58
CA SER A 112 -0.82 6.85 32.03
C SER A 112 0.65 7.01 32.40
N GLN A 113 0.91 7.74 33.49
CA GLN A 113 2.24 7.88 34.07
C GLN A 113 2.74 6.55 34.62
#